data_AF-A0A7X2N0Q9-F1
#
_entry.id   AF-A0A7X2N0Q9-F1
#
_cell.length_a   1.000
_cell.length_b   1.000
_cell.length_c   1.000
_cell.angle_alpha   90.00
_cell.angle_beta   90.00
_cell.angle_gamma   90.00
#
_symmetry.space_group_name_H-M   'P 1'
#
loop_
_entity.id
_entity.type
_entity.pdbx_description
1 polymer ?
#
loop_
_entity_poly.entity_id
_entity_poly.type
_entity_poly.pdbx_seq_one_letter_code
_entity_poly.pdbx_strand_id
1 'polypeptide(L)'
;MNFKVKSVKKLYTNQHRIGVKLGKFFEENGVNLIRFDYRNLGVSDGYFEQSNMKDRIKDIKEVCNYIKSCFGNIKTEIFLIGFSDGARNAILATQSITELKGLILWNPIFNIYGNNNEMD
;
A
#
# COMPACT_ATOMS: atom_id res chain seq x y z
N MET A 1 15.05 17.41 29.22
CA MET A 1 14.83 18.37 28.10
C MET A 1 13.56 17.93 27.38
N ASN A 2 12.44 18.63 27.61
CA ASN A 2 11.11 18.22 27.16
C ASN A 2 10.81 18.84 25.79
N PHE A 3 10.70 18.01 24.74
CA PHE A 3 10.18 18.46 23.45
C PHE A 3 8.65 18.35 23.46
N LYS A 4 7.99 19.49 23.62
CA LYS A 4 6.54 19.63 23.40
C LYS A 4 6.33 19.86 21.90
N VAL A 5 5.95 18.80 21.18
CA VAL A 5 5.50 18.96 19.78
C VAL A 5 4.13 19.65 19.82
N LYS A 6 4.08 20.89 19.34
CA LYS A 6 2.81 21.61 19.15
C LYS A 6 2.01 20.88 18.07
N SER A 7 0.87 20.31 18.47
CA SER A 7 -0.13 19.78 17.55
C SER A 7 -0.63 20.90 16.63
N VAL A 8 -0.28 20.82 15.35
CA VAL A 8 -0.89 21.64 14.31
C VAL A 8 -2.28 21.06 14.05
N LYS A 9 -3.32 21.69 14.59
CA LYS A 9 -4.70 21.45 14.17
C LYS A 9 -4.91 22.10 12.79
N LYS A 10 -5.03 21.29 11.73
CA LYS A 10 -5.74 21.70 10.51
C LYS A 10 -6.45 20.52 9.83
N LEU A 11 -7.74 20.44 10.16
CA LEU A 11 -8.92 20.06 9.37
C LEU A 11 -8.70 19.25 8.08
N TYR A 12 -8.93 17.92 8.13
CA TYR A 12 -9.73 17.15 7.15
C TYR A 12 -10.30 15.89 7.87
N THR A 13 -11.63 15.88 8.04
CA THR A 13 -12.53 14.71 8.25
C THR A 13 -12.12 13.59 9.23
N ASN A 14 -12.65 13.67 10.45
CA ASN A 14 -12.44 12.74 11.57
C ASN A 14 -13.16 11.38 11.49
N GLN A 15 -13.62 10.91 10.31
CA GLN A 15 -14.40 9.66 10.21
C GLN A 15 -13.78 8.55 9.36
N HIS A 16 -12.84 8.84 8.45
CA HIS A 16 -12.28 7.85 7.51
C HIS A 16 -10.75 7.74 7.54
N ARG A 17 -10.14 7.71 8.74
CA ARG A 17 -8.68 7.57 8.91
C ARG A 17 -8.24 6.10 9.00
N ILE A 18 -8.79 5.23 8.16
CA ILE A 18 -8.60 3.77 8.30
C ILE A 18 -7.12 3.37 8.28
N GLY A 19 -6.33 3.92 7.36
CA GLY A 19 -4.89 3.65 7.29
C GLY A 19 -4.10 4.16 8.50
N VAL A 20 -4.53 5.26 9.13
CA VAL A 20 -3.86 5.81 10.34
C VAL A 20 -4.20 4.97 11.56
N LYS A 21 -5.48 4.57 11.71
CA LYS A 21 -5.93 3.69 12.79
C LYS A 21 -5.27 2.32 12.68
N LEU A 22 -5.17 1.79 11.46
CA LEU A 22 -4.48 0.53 11.18
C LEU A 22 -2.98 0.62 11.50
N GLY A 23 -2.33 1.73 11.15
CA GLY A 23 -0.93 1.97 11.50
C GLY A 23 -0.70 1.97 13.00
N LYS A 24 -1.52 2.70 13.75
CA LYS A 24 -1.45 2.70 15.22
C LYS A 24 -1.68 1.31 15.82
N PHE A 25 -2.65 0.56 15.29
CA PHE A 25 -2.90 -0.82 15.73
C PHE A 25 -1.68 -1.72 15.50
N PHE A 26 -1.06 -1.69 14.31
CA PHE A 26 0.11 -2.51 14.04
C PHE A 26 1.34 -2.09 14.86
N GLU A 27 1.55 -0.79 15.06
CA GLU A 27 2.59 -0.25 15.93
C GLU A 27 2.45 -0.78 17.37
N GLU A 28 1.24 -0.72 17.94
CA GLU A 28 0.94 -1.25 19.28
C GLU A 28 1.14 -2.76 19.40
N ASN A 29 1.13 -3.49 18.28
CA ASN A 29 1.31 -4.95 18.22
C ASN A 29 2.70 -5.37 17.69
N GLY A 30 3.66 -4.44 17.57
CA GLY A 30 5.03 -4.76 17.15
C GLY A 30 5.16 -5.17 15.68
N VAL A 31 4.23 -4.75 14.83
CA VAL A 31 4.24 -5.02 13.38
C VAL A 31 4.49 -3.72 12.63
N ASN A 32 5.44 -3.73 11.70
CA ASN A 32 5.71 -2.58 10.84
C ASN A 32 4.63 -2.48 9.75
N LEU A 33 3.95 -1.33 9.67
CA LEU A 33 3.05 -1.02 8.56
C LEU A 33 3.71 -0.01 7.61
N ILE A 34 3.90 -0.40 6.36
CA ILE A 34 4.32 0.49 5.29
C ILE A 34 3.09 0.84 4.44
N ARG A 35 2.89 2.14 4.20
CA ARG A 35 1.90 2.66 3.25
C ARG A 35 2.62 3.55 2.26
N PHE A 36 2.25 3.45 1.00
CA PHE A 36 2.82 4.25 -0.07
C PHE A 36 1.73 4.66 -1.05
N ASP A 37 1.96 5.76 -1.74
CA ASP A 37 1.17 6.13 -2.91
C ASP A 37 1.85 5.52 -4.14
N TYR A 38 1.10 4.85 -5.00
CA TYR A 38 1.61 4.41 -6.30
C TYR A 38 2.16 5.61 -7.09
N ARG A 39 3.09 5.36 -8.02
CA ARG A 39 3.47 6.40 -8.98
C ARG A 39 2.22 6.97 -9.66
N ASN A 40 2.27 8.22 -10.07
CA ASN A 40 1.15 8.95 -10.67
C ASN A 40 -0.04 9.22 -9.72
N LEU A 41 0.00 8.79 -8.45
CA LEU A 41 -1.08 8.98 -7.49
C LEU A 41 -0.59 9.72 -6.23
N GLY A 42 -1.52 10.42 -5.58
CA GLY A 42 -1.28 11.02 -4.26
C GLY A 42 -0.13 12.02 -4.27
N VAL A 43 0.89 11.79 -3.43
CA VAL A 43 2.11 12.62 -3.37
C VAL A 43 3.30 12.02 -4.11
N SER A 44 3.15 10.85 -4.74
CA SER A 44 4.19 10.26 -5.57
C SER A 44 4.26 10.96 -6.93
N ASP A 45 5.46 10.98 -7.53
CA ASP A 45 5.72 11.68 -8.79
C ASP A 45 4.88 11.16 -9.96
N GLY A 46 4.66 12.05 -10.94
CA GLY A 46 3.99 11.76 -12.22
C GLY A 46 2.58 12.35 -12.33
N TYR A 47 1.82 11.88 -13.31
CA TYR A 47 0.50 12.42 -13.65
C TYR A 47 -0.57 11.33 -13.59
N PHE A 48 -1.71 11.61 -12.95
CA PHE A 48 -2.80 10.65 -12.73
C PHE A 48 -3.24 9.93 -14.01
N GLU A 49 -3.29 10.64 -15.13
CA GLU A 49 -3.68 10.15 -16.44
C GLU A 49 -2.75 9.05 -16.98
N GLN A 50 -1.53 8.96 -16.46
CA GLN A 50 -0.53 7.95 -16.82
C GLN A 50 -0.57 6.72 -15.89
N SER A 51 -1.42 6.74 -14.87
CA SER A 51 -1.56 5.62 -13.93
C SER A 51 -2.14 4.39 -14.63
N ASN A 52 -1.37 3.31 -14.70
CA ASN A 52 -1.80 2.02 -15.24
C ASN A 52 -1.53 0.87 -14.25
N MET A 53 -2.24 -0.25 -14.44
CA MET A 53 -2.17 -1.40 -13.52
C MET A 53 -0.78 -2.07 -13.51
N LYS A 54 -0.16 -2.21 -14.67
CA LYS A 54 1.16 -2.85 -14.82
C LYS A 54 2.22 -2.14 -13.98
N ASP A 55 2.23 -0.81 -14.00
CA ASP A 55 3.19 -0.03 -13.21
C ASP A 55 2.87 -0.02 -11.72
N ARG A 56 1.58 -0.04 -11.33
CA ARG A 56 1.20 -0.20 -9.91
C ARG A 56 1.70 -1.53 -9.34
N ILE A 57 1.64 -2.62 -10.12
CA ILE A 57 2.20 -3.91 -9.72
C ILE A 57 3.72 -3.84 -9.55
N LYS A 58 4.43 -3.14 -10.45
CA LYS A 58 5.87 -2.90 -10.29
C LYS A 58 6.18 -2.10 -9.04
N ASP A 59 5.39 -1.08 -8.72
CA ASP A 59 5.58 -0.28 -7.50
C ASP A 59 5.47 -1.14 -6.23
N ILE A 60 4.50 -2.08 -6.17
CA ILE A 60 4.41 -3.03 -5.04
C ILE A 60 5.70 -3.84 -4.92
N LYS A 61 6.24 -4.32 -6.03
CA LYS A 61 7.49 -5.09 -6.06
C LYS A 61 8.69 -4.25 -5.60
N GLU A 62 8.80 -3.02 -6.07
CA GLU A 62 9.87 -2.10 -5.66
C GLU A 62 9.79 -1.77 -4.17
N VAL A 63 8.59 -1.55 -3.62
CA VAL A 63 8.41 -1.35 -2.18
C VAL A 63 8.79 -2.59 -1.39
N CYS A 64 8.41 -3.79 -1.82
CA CYS A 64 8.84 -5.04 -1.20
C CYS A 64 10.38 -5.20 -1.22
N ASN A 65 11.02 -4.90 -2.35
CA ASN A 65 12.47 -4.95 -2.49
C ASN A 65 13.16 -3.92 -1.58
N TYR A 66 12.63 -2.70 -1.53
CA TYR A 66 13.11 -1.65 -0.64
C TYR A 66 13.03 -2.09 0.82
N ILE A 67 11.89 -2.62 1.27
CA ILE A 67 11.72 -3.13 2.63
C ILE A 67 12.76 -4.22 2.93
N LYS A 68 12.92 -5.22 2.05
CA LYS A 68 13.94 -6.27 2.22
C LYS A 68 15.34 -5.67 2.34
N SER A 69 15.68 -4.66 1.54
CA SER A 69 16.99 -3.99 1.58
C SER A 69 17.25 -3.26 2.89
N CYS A 70 16.22 -2.67 3.52
CA CYS A 70 16.34 -1.99 4.81
C CYS A 70 16.71 -2.94 5.96
N PHE A 71 16.32 -4.21 5.88
CA PHE A 71 16.57 -5.22 6.90
C PHE A 71 17.78 -6.11 6.61
N GLY A 72 18.45 -5.92 5.47
CA GLY A 72 19.66 -6.65 5.09
C GLY A 72 19.45 -8.18 5.11
N ASN A 73 20.20 -8.88 5.97
CA ASN A 73 20.14 -10.34 6.09
C ASN A 73 19.08 -10.84 7.09
N ILE A 74 18.31 -9.94 7.72
CA ILE A 74 17.26 -10.34 8.66
C ILE A 74 16.09 -10.91 7.86
N LYS A 75 15.70 -12.15 8.17
CA LYS A 75 14.52 -12.77 7.59
C LYS A 75 13.30 -11.92 7.88
N THR A 76 12.75 -11.30 6.84
CA THR A 76 11.60 -10.40 6.92
C THR A 76 10.39 -11.10 6.29
N GLU A 77 9.36 -11.39 7.09
CA GLU A 77 8.08 -11.90 6.58
C GLU A 77 7.23 -10.72 6.11
N ILE A 78 6.84 -10.72 4.83
CA ILE A 78 6.07 -9.64 4.23
C ILE A 78 4.65 -10.13 3.95
N PHE A 79 3.67 -9.37 4.42
CA PHE A 79 2.26 -9.52 4.07
C PHE A 79 1.82 -8.33 3.23
N LEU A 80 1.00 -8.56 2.19
CA LEU A 80 0.34 -7.48 1.46
C LEU A 80 -1.06 -7.25 1.99
N ILE A 81 -1.48 -5.99 2.10
CA ILE A 81 -2.85 -5.59 2.42
C ILE A 81 -3.39 -4.75 1.27
N GLY A 82 -4.36 -5.27 0.53
CA GLY A 82 -5.02 -4.56 -0.55
C GLY A 82 -6.42 -4.12 -0.15
N PHE A 83 -6.71 -2.82 -0.27
CA PHE A 83 -8.03 -2.24 0.01
C PHE A 83 -8.73 -1.83 -1.28
N SER A 84 -10.00 -2.21 -1.49
CA SER A 84 -10.77 -1.86 -2.69
C SER A 84 -10.06 -2.29 -3.97
N ASP A 85 -9.79 -1.38 -4.92
CA ASP A 85 -8.99 -1.65 -6.12
C ASP A 85 -7.56 -2.14 -5.79
N GLY A 86 -6.99 -1.71 -4.66
CA GLY A 86 -5.69 -2.17 -4.18
C GLY A 86 -5.64 -3.68 -3.92
N ALA A 87 -6.79 -4.33 -3.68
CA ALA A 87 -6.87 -5.79 -3.54
C ALA A 87 -6.54 -6.53 -4.85
N ARG A 88 -7.04 -6.02 -5.99
CA ARG A 88 -6.71 -6.58 -7.32
C ARG A 88 -5.22 -6.42 -7.62
N ASN A 89 -4.67 -5.23 -7.37
CA ASN A 89 -3.24 -4.96 -7.55
C ASN A 89 -2.38 -5.89 -6.67
N ALA A 90 -2.78 -6.09 -5.40
CA ALA A 90 -2.06 -6.97 -4.47
C ALA A 90 -2.11 -8.45 -4.88
N ILE A 91 -3.23 -8.95 -5.40
CA ILE A 91 -3.32 -10.31 -5.97
C ILE A 91 -2.37 -10.43 -7.16
N LEU A 92 -2.45 -9.52 -8.14
CA LEU A 92 -1.63 -9.62 -9.34
C LEU A 92 -0.14 -9.52 -9.03
N ALA A 93 0.25 -8.73 -8.02
CA ALA A 93 1.64 -8.66 -7.57
C ALA A 93 2.21 -10.01 -7.10
N THR A 94 1.39 -10.92 -6.57
CA THR A 94 1.83 -12.25 -6.13
C THR A 94 2.41 -13.10 -7.28
N GLN A 95 2.03 -12.81 -8.53
CA GLN A 95 2.62 -13.46 -9.71
C GLN A 95 4.10 -13.14 -9.89
N SER A 96 4.56 -12.01 -9.34
CA SER A 96 5.93 -11.50 -9.50
C SER A 96 6.73 -11.41 -8.20
N ILE A 97 6.10 -11.67 -7.06
CA ILE A 97 6.65 -11.61 -5.70
C ILE A 97 6.26 -12.90 -4.98
N THR A 98 7.14 -13.91 -5.02
CA THR A 98 6.83 -15.26 -4.54
C THR A 98 7.13 -15.47 -3.06
N GLU A 99 7.90 -14.59 -2.42
CA GLU A 99 8.30 -14.73 -1.01
C GLU A 99 7.33 -14.06 -0.02
N LEU A 100 6.13 -13.69 -0.47
CA LEU A 100 5.08 -13.15 0.40
C LEU A 100 4.58 -14.23 1.36
N LYS A 101 4.48 -13.88 2.64
CA LYS A 101 3.97 -14.77 3.69
C LYS A 101 2.45 -14.89 3.65
N GLY A 102 1.76 -13.87 3.17
CA GLY A 102 0.31 -13.87 3.04
C GLY A 102 -0.24 -12.60 2.42
N LEU A 103 -1.55 -12.62 2.18
CA LEU A 103 -2.31 -11.56 1.53
C LEU A 103 -3.60 -11.30 2.31
N ILE A 104 -3.91 -10.03 2.56
CA ILE A 104 -5.15 -9.58 3.19
C ILE A 104 -5.90 -8.74 2.16
N LEU A 105 -7.12 -9.16 1.84
CA LEU A 105 -8.00 -8.49 0.87
C LEU A 105 -9.13 -7.81 1.62
N TRP A 106 -9.10 -6.49 1.68
CA TRP A 106 -10.09 -5.70 2.42
C TRP A 106 -11.07 -5.04 1.47
N ASN A 107 -12.32 -5.52 1.49
CA ASN A 107 -13.42 -5.04 0.64
C ASN A 107 -13.00 -5.00 -0.85
N PRO A 108 -12.57 -6.14 -1.40
CA PRO A 108 -11.90 -6.18 -2.69
C PRO A 108 -12.83 -5.83 -3.85
N ILE A 109 -12.30 -5.13 -4.85
CA ILE A 109 -12.93 -5.01 -6.17
C ILE A 109 -12.20 -5.97 -7.11
N PHE A 110 -12.87 -7.05 -7.53
CA PHE A 110 -12.30 -8.02 -8.47
C PHE A 110 -12.65 -7.71 -9.92
N ASN A 111 -13.88 -7.24 -10.15
CA ASN A 111 -14.38 -6.89 -11.47
C ASN A 111 -14.66 -5.38 -11.52
N ILE A 112 -14.11 -4.72 -12.52
CA ILE A 112 -14.50 -3.37 -12.91
C ILE A 112 -15.40 -3.56 -14.12
N TYR A 113 -16.72 -3.40 -13.94
CA TYR A 113 -17.64 -3.45 -15.07
C TYR A 113 -17.52 -2.15 -15.87
N GLY A 114 -16.75 -2.20 -16.95
CA GLY A 114 -16.69 -1.18 -17.99
C GLY A 114 -16.94 -1.84 -19.34
N ASN A 115 -17.67 -1.17 -20.22
CA ASN A 115 -17.90 -1.66 -21.58
C ASN A 115 -16.56 -1.84 -22.31
N ASN A 116 -16.33 -3.09 -22.74
CA ASN A 116 -15.46 -3.57 -23.81
C ASN A 116 -13.93 -3.53 -23.62
N ASN A 117 -13.37 -4.75 -23.64
CA ASN A 117 -12.18 -5.13 -24.42
C ASN A 117 -10.83 -4.46 -24.13
N GLU A 118 -10.52 -4.12 -22.90
CA GLU A 118 -9.12 -3.93 -22.50
C GLU A 118 -8.83 -4.80 -21.28
N MET A 119 -8.61 -6.08 -21.56
CA MET A 119 -7.62 -6.83 -20.81
C MET A 119 -6.26 -6.32 -21.29
N ASP A 120 -5.66 -5.44 -20.49
CA ASP A 120 -4.20 -5.32 -20.41
C ASP A 120 -3.55 -6.71 -20.17
#